data_AF-A0A1V5DJC8-F1
#
_entry.id   AF-A0A1V5DJC8-F1
#
_cell.length_a   1.000
_cell.length_b   1.000
_cell.length_c   1.000
_cell.angle_alpha   90.00
_cell.angle_beta   90.00
_cell.angle_gamma   90.00
#
_symmetry.space_group_name_H-M   'P 1'
#
loop_
_entity.id
_entity.type
_entity.pdbx_description
1 polymer ?
#
loop_
_entity_poly.entity_id
_entity_poly.type
_entity_poly.pdbx_seq_one_letter_code
_entity_poly.pdbx_strand_id
1 'polypeptide(L)' 'MERLRRNDMFRDIFKSGAKHEELKDLPLFIHFSLALGPLYILARDYVLGLNTLDDKIIDKVVEACWDGMKR' A
#
# COMPACT_ATOMS: atom_id res chain seq x y z
N MET A 1 -18.43 6.16 -23.67
CA MET A 1 -17.22 6.03 -22.83
C MET A 1 -17.64 6.06 -21.37
N GLU A 2 -18.30 5.02 -20.88
CA GLU A 2 -19.12 5.11 -19.66
C GLU A 2 -18.85 3.93 -18.69
N ARG A 3 -17.58 3.55 -18.51
CA ARG A 3 -17.24 2.32 -17.77
C ARG A 3 -16.16 2.43 -16.69
N LEU A 4 -15.97 3.61 -16.08
CA LEU A 4 -15.09 3.79 -14.92
C LEU A 4 -15.70 4.67 -13.80
N ARG A 5 -17.01 4.56 -13.55
CA ARG A 5 -17.57 4.93 -12.23
C ARG A 5 -17.35 3.79 -11.22
N ARG A 6 -16.13 3.24 -11.18
CA ARG A 6 -15.73 2.29 -10.16
C ARG A 6 -15.07 3.10 -9.07
N ASN A 7 -15.80 3.28 -7.97
CA ASN A 7 -15.33 3.68 -6.65
C ASN A 7 -13.79 3.55 -6.54
N ASP A 8 -13.05 4.64 -6.68
CA ASP A 8 -11.59 4.63 -6.58
C ASP A 8 -11.23 4.69 -5.10
N MET A 9 -11.63 3.62 -4.40
CA MET A 9 -11.57 3.50 -2.94
C MET A 9 -10.19 3.86 -2.42
N PHE A 10 -9.12 3.43 -3.11
CA PHE A 10 -7.75 3.78 -2.75
C PHE A 10 -7.46 5.26 -2.87
N ARG A 11 -7.88 5.89 -3.97
CA ARG A 11 -7.76 7.35 -4.14
C ARG A 11 -8.52 8.11 -3.06
N ASP A 12 -9.72 7.66 -2.71
CA ASP A 12 -10.54 8.32 -1.71
C ASP A 12 -9.94 8.16 -0.30
N ILE A 13 -9.46 6.97 0.05
CA ILE A 13 -8.76 6.70 1.32
C ILE A 13 -7.50 7.55 1.42
N PHE A 14 -6.63 7.55 0.40
CA PHE A 14 -5.37 8.29 0.46
C PHE A 14 -5.58 9.81 0.44
N LYS A 15 -6.54 10.32 -0.34
CA LYS A 15 -6.90 11.74 -0.29
C LYS A 15 -7.46 12.16 1.07
N SER A 16 -8.30 11.31 1.67
CA SER A 16 -8.85 11.55 3.00
C SER A 16 -7.73 11.58 4.04
N GLY A 17 -6.87 10.56 4.07
CA GLY A 17 -5.75 10.48 5.01
C GLY A 17 -4.77 11.65 4.87
N ALA A 18 -4.46 12.09 3.64
CA ALA A 18 -3.64 13.29 3.43
C ALA A 18 -4.33 14.57 3.91
N LYS A 19 -5.63 14.73 3.66
CA LYS A 19 -6.42 15.88 4.13
C LYS A 19 -6.48 15.97 5.67
N HIS A 20 -6.45 14.83 6.35
CA HIS A 20 -6.49 14.72 7.82
C HIS A 20 -5.09 14.67 8.46
N GLU A 21 -4.02 14.86 7.69
CA GLU A 21 -2.61 14.78 8.14
C GLU A 21 -2.22 13.43 8.76
N GLU A 22 -3.00 12.38 8.54
CA GLU A 22 -2.67 11.01 8.96
C GLU A 22 -1.58 10.41 8.06
N LEU A 23 -1.55 10.85 6.79
CA LEU A 23 -0.55 10.46 5.81
C LEU A 23 0.44 11.60 5.56
N LYS A 24 1.68 11.22 5.22
CA LYS A 24 2.70 12.15 4.70
C LYS A 24 2.14 12.91 3.49
N ASP A 25 2.54 14.17 3.32
CA ASP A 25 2.17 14.98 2.15
C ASP A 25 2.98 14.52 0.92
N LEU A 26 2.49 13.47 0.28
CA LEU A 26 3.11 12.86 -0.89
C LEU A 26 2.09 12.74 -2.03
N PRO A 27 2.55 12.79 -3.29
CA PRO A 27 1.69 12.49 -4.42
C PRO A 27 1.01 11.12 -4.27
N LEU A 28 -0.24 11.03 -4.72
CA LEU A 28 -1.05 9.81 -4.62
C LEU A 28 -0.33 8.55 -5.13
N PHE A 29 0.39 8.65 -6.26
CA PHE A 29 1.12 7.51 -6.83
C PHE A 29 2.26 7.00 -5.91
N ILE A 30 2.81 7.86 -5.04
CA ILE A 30 3.80 7.47 -4.04
C ILE A 30 3.12 6.70 -2.91
N HIS A 31 1.95 7.13 -2.43
CA HIS A 31 1.17 6.34 -1.46
C HIS A 31 0.82 4.95 -1.99
N PHE A 32 0.41 4.85 -3.25
CA PHE A 32 0.19 3.54 -3.89
C PHE A 32 1.45 2.68 -3.91
N SER A 33 2.60 3.27 -4.28
CA SER A 33 3.88 2.56 -4.32
C SER A 33 4.31 2.07 -2.93
N LEU A 34 4.11 2.89 -1.89
CA LEU A 34 4.45 2.55 -0.51
C LEU A 34 3.51 1.50 0.09
N ALA A 35 2.22 1.54 -0.24
CA ALA A 35 1.24 0.56 0.22
C ALA A 35 1.42 -0.82 -0.42
N LEU A 36 1.70 -0.85 -1.74
CA LEU A 36 1.58 -2.09 -2.53
C LEU A 36 2.91 -2.62 -3.06
N GLY A 37 3.92 -1.75 -3.23
CA GLY A 37 5.22 -2.12 -3.78
C GLY A 37 5.89 -3.24 -2.97
N PRO A 38 6.05 -3.09 -1.65
CA PRO A 38 6.66 -4.14 -0.81
C PRO A 38 5.87 -5.45 -0.85
N LEU A 39 4.53 -5.39 -0.81
CA LEU A 39 3.66 -6.57 -0.88
C LEU A 39 3.85 -7.35 -2.19
N TYR A 40 3.91 -6.64 -3.32
CA TYR A 40 4.10 -7.26 -4.63
C TYR A 40 5.46 -7.97 -4.73
N ILE A 41 6.53 -7.32 -4.28
CA ILE A 41 7.88 -7.90 -4.31
C ILE A 41 7.98 -9.11 -3.40
N LEU A 42 7.42 -9.05 -2.20
CA LEU A 42 7.47 -10.17 -1.25
C LEU A 42 6.65 -11.37 -1.71
N ALA A 43 5.46 -11.14 -2.27
CA ALA A 43 4.66 -12.22 -2.84
C ALA A 43 5.37 -12.89 -4.03
N ARG A 44 6.01 -12.10 -4.91
CA ARG A 44 6.83 -12.62 -6.00
C ARG A 44 7.98 -13.49 -5.46
N ASP A 45 8.71 -12.97 -4.47
CA ASP A 45 9.87 -13.64 -3.90
C ASP A 45 9.46 -14.95 -3.18
N TYR A 46 8.29 -14.98 -2.56
CA TYR A 46 7.72 -16.19 -1.97
C TYR A 46 7.41 -17.25 -3.04
N VAL A 47 6.76 -16.85 -4.15
CA VAL A 47 6.47 -17.76 -5.27
C VAL A 47 7.75 -18.33 -5.90
N LEU A 48 8.83 -17.55 -5.92
CA LEU A 48 10.13 -17.97 -6.42
C LEU A 48 10.96 -18.78 -5.40
N GLY A 49 10.46 -18.99 -4.18
CA GLY A 49 11.18 -19.70 -3.12
C GLY A 49 12.37 -18.92 -2.54
N LEU A 50 12.39 -17.59 -2.69
CA LEU A 50 13.46 -16.72 -2.22
C LEU A 50 13.25 -16.24 -0.77
N ASN A 51 12.02 -16.32 -0.27
CA ASN A 51 11.68 -16.02 1.11
C ASN A 51 10.56 -16.93 1.64
N THR A 52 10.27 -16.82 2.93
CA THR A 52 9.07 -17.37 3.56
C THR A 52 8.08 -16.25 3.83
N LEU A 53 6.79 -16.51 3.66
CA LEU A 53 5.72 -15.58 3.97
C LEU A 53 4.76 -16.25 4.97
N ASP A 54 5.08 -16.13 6.25
CA ASP A 54 4.20 -16.54 7.35
C ASP A 54 3.42 -15.34 7.90
N ASP A 55 2.41 -15.60 8.73
CA ASP A 55 1.54 -14.57 9.29
C ASP A 55 2.32 -13.46 10.01
N LYS A 56 3.42 -13.82 10.71
CA LYS A 56 4.24 -12.84 11.44
C LYS A 56 5.00 -11.91 10.49
N ILE A 57 5.48 -12.43 9.36
CA ILE A 57 6.14 -11.62 8.33
C ILE A 57 5.10 -10.74 7.63
N ILE A 58 3.92 -11.27 7.33
CA ILE A 58 2.82 -10.50 6.73
C ILE A 58 2.48 -9.30 7.62
N ASP A 59 2.27 -9.50 8.93
CA ASP A 59 1.96 -8.42 9.87
C ASP A 59 3.05 -7.34 9.85
N LYS A 60 4.33 -7.74 9.94
CA LYS A 60 5.46 -6.79 9.91
C LYS A 60 5.52 -5.99 8.61
N VAL A 61 5.17 -6.61 7.49
CA VAL A 61 5.21 -5.95 6.18
C VAL A 61 4.07 -4.96 6.04
N VAL A 62 2.87 -5.32 6.51
CA VAL A 62 1.72 -4.40 6.54
C VAL A 62 2.03 -3.18 7.41
N GLU A 63 2.57 -3.40 8.61
CA GLU A 63 3.00 -2.31 9.50
C GLU A 63 4.10 -1.45 8.85
N ALA A 64 5.10 -2.05 8.22
CA ALA A 64 6.15 -1.31 7.53
C ALA A 64 5.61 -0.47 6.35
N CYS A 65 4.65 -1.01 5.59
CA CYS A 65 3.97 -0.25 4.53
C CYS A 65 3.19 0.93 5.12
N TRP A 66 2.48 0.72 6.24
CA TRP A 66 1.78 1.77 6.95
C TRP A 66 2.73 2.85 7.48
N ASP A 67 3.82 2.46 8.15
CA ASP A 67 4.89 3.35 8.62
C ASP A 67 5.52 4.18 7.48
N GLY A 68 5.63 3.57 6.30
CA GLY A 68 6.08 4.23 5.08
C GLY A 68 5.18 5.40 4.69
N MET A 69 3.88 5.31 4.92
CA MET A 69 2.89 6.31 4.50
C MET A 69 2.44 7.26 5.62
N LYS A 70 2.33 6.77 6.86
CA LYS A 70 1.80 7.53 7.99
C LYS A 70 2.72 8.69 8.36
N ARG A 71 2.14 9.78 8.86
CA ARG A 71 2.88 10.92 9.41
C ARG A 71 3.45 10.60 10.80
#